data_AF-A0A967IY79-F1
#
_entry.id   AF-A0A967IY79-F1
#
_cell.length_a   1.000
_cell.length_b   1.000
_cell.length_c   1.000
_cell.angle_alpha   90.00
_cell.angle_beta   90.00
_cell.angle_gamma   90.00
#
_symmetry.space_group_name_H-M   'P 1'
#
loop_
_entity.id
_entity.type
_entity.pdbx_description
1 polymer ?
#
loop_
_entity_poly.entity_id
_entity_poly.type
_entity_poly.pdbx_seq_one_letter_code
_entity_poly.pdbx_strand_id
1 'polypeptide(L)'
;MGRDEPPIRPETRALDAYIQATVDRLLDAGTAGAQPDDSLLFLGNWHDAMPRLIFQDPVLQPVDTRIWGVIKIAAAGTGPTAFPTYKQIAKTANVGSEATVARSMAILRASRWLTLCRRVRDGQGRFRGNVYALHDEPLPLADTLHLDQAYLQSLNQCLEHAHAQVRKVAEAVLGTIEDDAGAGRVVTETENPLERRLSS
;
A
#
# COMPACT_ATOMS: atom_id res chain seq x y z
N MET A 1 19.23 -45.74 36.82
CA MET A 1 19.71 -44.64 35.95
C MET A 1 19.38 -45.02 34.52
N GLY A 2 18.42 -44.32 33.94
CA GLY A 2 18.09 -44.34 32.52
C GLY A 2 17.20 -43.13 32.34
N ARG A 3 17.77 -42.00 31.90
CA ARG A 3 16.96 -40.80 31.62
C ARG A 3 16.19 -41.12 30.35
N ASP A 4 14.89 -41.35 30.47
CA ASP A 4 13.98 -41.30 29.32
C ASP A 4 14.04 -39.88 28.77
N GLU A 5 14.53 -39.76 27.55
CA GLU A 5 14.53 -38.52 26.80
C GLU A 5 13.07 -38.17 26.45
N PRO A 6 12.63 -36.91 26.64
CA PRO A 6 11.23 -36.56 26.44
C PRO A 6 10.79 -36.86 24.99
N PRO A 7 9.56 -37.38 24.78
CA PRO A 7 9.14 -37.79 23.44
C PRO A 7 9.06 -36.59 22.49
N ILE A 8 9.66 -36.75 21.31
CA ILE A 8 9.60 -35.77 20.21
C ILE A 8 8.14 -35.49 19.86
N ARG A 9 7.83 -34.20 19.69
CA ARG A 9 6.51 -33.69 19.32
C ARG A 9 6.03 -34.26 17.96
N PRO A 10 4.74 -34.57 17.82
CA PRO A 10 4.17 -35.03 16.54
C PRO A 10 4.43 -34.07 15.37
N GLU A 11 4.42 -32.75 15.59
CA GLU A 11 4.66 -31.74 14.56
C GLU A 11 6.11 -31.76 14.05
N THR A 12 7.06 -32.04 14.94
CA THR A 12 8.48 -32.19 14.59
C THR A 12 8.70 -33.45 13.76
N ARG A 13 8.04 -34.55 14.11
CA ARG A 13 8.08 -35.79 13.31
C ARG A 13 7.42 -35.61 11.93
N ALA A 14 6.35 -34.83 11.87
CA ALA A 14 5.70 -34.49 10.60
C ALA A 14 6.61 -33.63 9.71
N LEU A 15 7.39 -32.71 10.30
CA LEU A 15 8.41 -31.94 9.60
C LEU A 15 9.57 -32.83 9.12
N ASP A 16 10.04 -33.77 9.94
CA ASP A 16 11.10 -34.72 9.56
C ASP A 16 10.70 -35.57 8.35
N ALA A 17 9.46 -36.08 8.34
CA ALA A 17 8.91 -36.79 7.20
C ALA A 17 8.83 -35.90 5.94
N TYR A 18 8.53 -34.60 6.12
CA TYR A 18 8.44 -33.63 5.02
C TYR A 18 9.82 -33.26 4.45
N ILE A 19 10.84 -33.16 5.31
CA ILE A 19 12.24 -32.97 4.91
C ILE A 19 12.73 -34.21 4.16
N GLN A 20 12.47 -35.41 4.68
CA GLN A 20 12.91 -36.65 4.04
C GLN A 20 12.27 -36.83 2.66
N ALA A 21 10.97 -36.58 2.54
CA ALA A 21 10.30 -36.59 1.24
C ALA A 21 10.83 -35.51 0.27
N THR A 22 11.42 -34.41 0.75
CA THR A 22 12.06 -33.39 -0.11
C THR A 22 13.44 -33.86 -0.57
N VAL A 23 14.19 -34.53 0.31
CA VAL A 23 15.47 -35.18 -0.02
C VAL A 23 15.28 -36.26 -1.08
N ASP A 24 14.31 -37.16 -0.90
CA ASP A 24 14.06 -38.26 -1.85
C ASP A 24 13.74 -37.72 -3.26
N ARG A 25 12.96 -36.63 -3.36
CA ARG A 25 12.64 -35.98 -4.64
C ARG A 25 13.85 -35.37 -5.33
N LEU A 26 14.75 -34.72 -4.57
CA LEU A 26 15.97 -34.15 -5.13
C LEU A 26 16.90 -35.24 -5.69
N LEU A 27 16.92 -36.40 -5.03
CA LEU A 27 17.71 -37.55 -5.47
C LEU A 27 17.13 -38.22 -6.72
N ASP A 28 15.81 -38.35 -6.82
CA ASP A 28 15.13 -38.94 -8.00
C ASP A 28 15.23 -38.05 -9.26
N ALA A 29 15.29 -36.73 -9.11
CA ALA A 29 15.36 -35.77 -10.22
C ALA A 29 16.74 -35.71 -10.94
N GLY A 30 17.80 -36.27 -10.34
CA GLY A 30 19.19 -36.13 -10.77
C GLY A 30 19.67 -37.11 -11.86
N THR A 31 18.88 -37.42 -12.90
CA THR A 31 19.26 -38.45 -13.91
C THR A 31 19.65 -37.95 -15.31
N ALA A 32 19.76 -36.64 -15.56
CA ALA A 32 20.33 -36.15 -16.83
C ALA A 32 21.03 -34.79 -16.70
N GLY A 33 22.34 -34.78 -16.43
CA GLY A 33 23.25 -33.65 -16.70
C GLY A 33 22.91 -32.29 -16.08
N ALA A 34 22.00 -32.21 -15.11
CA ALA A 34 21.58 -30.97 -14.47
C ALA A 34 22.54 -30.55 -13.34
N GLN A 35 22.74 -29.24 -13.17
CA GLN A 35 23.48 -28.66 -12.03
C GLN A 35 22.77 -28.97 -10.70
N PRO A 36 23.49 -28.93 -9.56
CA PRO A 36 22.86 -29.07 -8.25
C PRO A 36 21.80 -27.96 -8.04
N ASP A 37 20.54 -28.36 -7.79
CA ASP A 37 19.42 -27.45 -7.47
C ASP A 37 19.12 -27.47 -5.96
N ASP A 38 19.23 -26.32 -5.30
CA ASP A 38 18.86 -26.16 -3.88
C ASP A 38 17.32 -26.19 -3.71
N SER A 39 16.82 -26.84 -2.65
CA SER A 39 15.41 -26.78 -2.25
C SER A 39 15.20 -25.95 -0.98
N LEU A 40 14.19 -25.08 -1.00
CA LEU A 40 13.80 -24.21 0.12
C LEU A 40 12.50 -24.68 0.77
N LEU A 41 12.51 -24.86 2.09
CA LEU A 41 11.31 -25.06 2.89
C LEU A 41 11.03 -23.79 3.71
N PHE A 42 9.97 -23.06 3.36
CA PHE A 42 9.54 -21.90 4.13
C PHE A 42 8.63 -22.33 5.29
N LEU A 43 9.11 -22.18 6.52
CA LEU A 43 8.43 -22.62 7.75
C LEU A 43 8.16 -21.47 8.73
N GLY A 44 8.10 -20.25 8.24
CA GLY A 44 7.77 -19.05 9.02
C GLY A 44 6.44 -18.45 8.59
N ASN A 45 6.18 -17.24 9.07
CA ASN A 45 5.15 -16.36 8.51
C ASN A 45 5.82 -15.14 7.88
N TRP A 46 5.57 -14.86 6.61
CA TRP A 46 5.94 -13.58 6.01
C TRP A 46 4.88 -12.56 6.46
N HIS A 47 5.22 -11.70 7.41
CA HIS A 47 4.30 -10.69 7.92
C HIS A 47 4.72 -9.29 7.52
N ASP A 48 3.89 -8.64 6.71
CA ASP A 48 3.94 -7.18 6.53
C ASP A 48 3.06 -6.53 7.59
N ALA A 49 3.65 -5.69 8.45
CA ALA A 49 2.87 -4.88 9.37
C ALA A 49 2.05 -3.88 8.56
N MET A 50 0.75 -3.74 8.85
CA MET A 50 -0.13 -2.78 8.16
C MET A 50 -0.67 -1.77 9.19
N PRO A 51 -0.64 -0.44 8.93
CA PRO A 51 -1.15 0.54 9.88
C PRO A 51 -2.63 0.27 10.11
N ARG A 52 -3.09 0.33 11.35
CA ARG A 52 -4.50 0.10 11.68
C ARG A 52 -5.40 1.18 11.08
N LEU A 53 -4.87 2.39 11.01
CA LEU A 53 -5.58 3.60 10.61
C LEU A 53 -6.17 3.51 9.19
N ILE A 54 -5.49 2.87 8.23
CA ILE A 54 -5.99 2.71 6.84
C ILE A 54 -7.26 1.85 6.77
N PHE A 55 -7.46 0.95 7.75
CA PHE A 55 -8.65 0.11 7.84
C PHE A 55 -9.78 0.77 8.63
N GLN A 56 -9.46 1.79 9.41
CA GLN A 56 -10.41 2.50 10.26
C GLN A 56 -10.94 3.77 9.59
N ASP A 57 -10.27 4.28 8.56
CA ASP A 57 -10.69 5.48 7.84
C ASP A 57 -12.03 5.26 7.11
N PRO A 58 -13.12 5.94 7.52
CA PRO A 58 -14.44 5.74 6.95
C PRO A 58 -14.57 6.30 5.52
N VAL A 59 -13.60 7.10 5.06
CA VAL A 59 -13.56 7.65 3.69
C VAL A 59 -13.19 6.57 2.68
N LEU A 60 -12.38 5.60 3.08
CA LEU A 60 -11.84 4.57 2.20
C LEU A 60 -12.82 3.41 2.03
N GLN A 61 -13.06 3.01 0.79
CA GLN A 61 -13.73 1.73 0.53
C GLN A 61 -12.73 0.58 0.65
N PRO A 62 -13.18 -0.67 0.87
CA PRO A 62 -12.28 -1.83 0.99
C PRO A 62 -11.29 -1.98 -0.17
N VAL A 63 -11.70 -1.59 -1.38
CA VAL A 63 -10.82 -1.59 -2.56
C VAL A 63 -9.68 -0.58 -2.46
N ASP A 64 -9.93 0.60 -1.88
CA ASP A 64 -8.94 1.67 -1.70
C ASP A 64 -7.87 1.21 -0.69
N THR A 65 -8.30 0.65 0.44
CA THR A 65 -7.42 0.05 1.46
C THR A 65 -6.59 -1.11 0.90
N ARG A 66 -7.20 -1.99 0.10
CA ARG A 66 -6.48 -3.11 -0.54
C ARG A 66 -5.42 -2.62 -1.53
N ILE A 67 -5.73 -1.62 -2.34
CA ILE A 67 -4.78 -1.03 -3.29
C ILE A 67 -3.63 -0.35 -2.55
N TRP A 68 -3.92 0.40 -1.48
CA TRP A 68 -2.88 0.98 -0.63
C TRP A 68 -1.93 -0.08 -0.06
N GLY A 69 -2.48 -1.20 0.45
CA GLY A 69 -1.68 -2.32 0.96
C GLY A 69 -0.81 -2.98 -0.11
N VAL A 70 -1.31 -3.13 -1.34
CA VAL A 70 -0.51 -3.65 -2.47
C VAL A 70 0.64 -2.70 -2.84
N ILE A 71 0.39 -1.39 -2.84
CA ILE A 71 1.44 -0.40 -3.07
C ILE A 71 2.48 -0.47 -1.95
N LYS A 72 2.05 -0.63 -0.70
CA LYS A 72 2.95 -0.81 0.45
C LYS A 72 3.84 -2.03 0.31
N ILE A 73 3.28 -3.19 -0.01
CA ILE A 73 4.03 -4.44 -0.21
C ILE A 73 5.06 -4.27 -1.34
N ALA A 74 4.68 -3.61 -2.44
CA ALA A 74 5.61 -3.30 -3.52
C ALA A 74 6.72 -2.32 -3.12
N ALA A 75 6.48 -1.49 -2.11
CA ALA A 75 7.44 -0.53 -1.57
C ALA A 75 8.35 -1.12 -0.47
N ALA A 76 8.29 -2.42 -0.18
CA ALA A 76 9.09 -3.08 0.85
C ALA A 76 10.61 -3.00 0.56
N GLY A 77 11.22 -1.89 0.96
CA GLY A 77 12.63 -1.56 0.82
C GLY A 77 12.94 -0.24 1.55
N THR A 78 14.20 0.00 1.89
CA THR A 78 14.62 1.17 2.70
C THR A 78 14.87 2.43 1.86
N GLY A 79 14.35 2.51 0.64
CA GLY A 79 14.66 3.59 -0.29
C GLY A 79 13.65 3.74 -1.42
N PRO A 80 13.92 4.66 -2.36
CA PRO A 80 13.05 4.88 -3.51
C PRO A 80 12.90 3.59 -4.33
N THR A 81 11.69 3.03 -4.35
CA THR A 81 11.34 1.87 -5.15
C THR A 81 10.55 2.31 -6.38
N ALA A 82 10.68 1.58 -7.49
CA ALA A 82 9.87 1.83 -8.67
C ALA A 82 8.39 1.68 -8.32
N PHE A 83 7.57 2.69 -8.64
CA PHE A 83 6.14 2.61 -8.41
C PHE A 83 5.53 1.52 -9.29
N PRO A 84 4.73 0.58 -8.74
CA PRO A 84 4.15 -0.50 -9.52
C PRO A 84 3.18 0.05 -10.59
N THR A 85 3.22 -0.54 -11.78
CA THR A 85 2.30 -0.15 -12.86
C THR A 85 0.85 -0.42 -12.45
N TYR A 86 -0.11 0.34 -12.99
CA TYR A 86 -1.52 0.12 -12.67
C TYR A 86 -1.98 -1.29 -13.01
N LYS A 87 -1.44 -1.89 -14.08
CA LYS A 87 -1.65 -3.31 -14.41
C LYS A 87 -1.15 -4.27 -13.32
N GLN A 88 0.05 -4.04 -12.77
CA GLN A 88 0.59 -4.86 -11.68
C GLN A 88 -0.22 -4.70 -10.39
N ILE A 89 -0.61 -3.46 -10.06
CA ILE A 89 -1.48 -3.18 -8.92
C ILE A 89 -2.82 -3.89 -9.12
N ALA A 90 -3.44 -3.76 -10.30
CA ALA A 90 -4.74 -4.36 -10.58
C ALA A 90 -4.71 -5.88 -10.44
N LYS A 91 -3.67 -6.53 -10.97
CA LYS A 91 -3.44 -7.96 -10.85
C LYS A 91 -3.26 -8.39 -9.38
N THR A 92 -2.41 -7.71 -8.63
CA THR A 92 -2.07 -8.08 -7.24
C THR A 92 -3.23 -7.78 -6.28
N ALA A 93 -3.90 -6.65 -6.49
CA ALA A 93 -5.09 -6.25 -5.76
C ALA A 93 -6.34 -7.02 -6.21
N ASN A 94 -6.26 -7.89 -7.22
CA ASN A 94 -7.41 -8.65 -7.75
C ASN A 94 -8.62 -7.75 -8.06
N VAL A 95 -8.39 -6.66 -8.78
CA VAL A 95 -9.44 -5.74 -9.24
C VAL A 95 -9.59 -5.80 -10.75
N GLY A 96 -10.82 -5.56 -11.24
CA GLY A 96 -11.18 -5.82 -12.63
C GLY A 96 -10.57 -4.89 -13.68
N SER A 97 -9.95 -3.76 -13.29
CA SER A 97 -9.39 -2.82 -14.27
C SER A 97 -8.34 -1.85 -13.69
N GLU A 98 -7.52 -1.28 -14.58
CA GLU A 98 -6.63 -0.15 -14.26
C GLU A 98 -7.41 1.12 -13.91
N ALA A 99 -8.65 1.27 -14.41
CA ALA A 99 -9.53 2.38 -14.06
C ALA A 99 -9.94 2.33 -12.58
N THR A 100 -10.13 1.13 -12.01
CA THR A 100 -10.35 0.95 -10.57
C THR A 100 -9.14 1.42 -9.78
N VAL A 101 -7.93 1.09 -10.24
CA VAL A 101 -6.68 1.56 -9.63
C VAL A 101 -6.57 3.08 -9.69
N ALA A 102 -6.82 3.69 -10.86
CA ALA A 102 -6.81 5.14 -11.03
C ALA A 102 -7.79 5.85 -10.08
N ARG A 103 -9.00 5.31 -9.94
CA ARG A 103 -10.02 5.82 -9.02
C ARG A 103 -9.56 5.74 -7.57
N SER A 104 -9.00 4.61 -7.13
CA SER A 104 -8.46 4.49 -5.77
C SER A 104 -7.26 5.40 -5.53
N MET A 105 -6.38 5.60 -6.52
CA MET A 105 -5.29 6.57 -6.45
C MET A 105 -5.81 8.01 -6.24
N ALA A 106 -6.90 8.38 -6.92
CA ALA A 106 -7.55 9.67 -6.70
C ALA A 106 -8.10 9.81 -5.28
N ILE A 107 -8.74 8.77 -4.74
CA ILE A 107 -9.26 8.77 -3.35
C ILE A 107 -8.11 8.83 -2.35
N LEU A 108 -7.08 7.99 -2.48
CA LEU A 108 -5.92 7.97 -1.59
C LEU A 108 -5.19 9.32 -1.57
N ARG A 109 -5.12 10.00 -2.73
CA ARG A 109 -4.56 11.34 -2.81
C ARG A 109 -5.46 12.39 -2.19
N ALA A 110 -6.76 12.39 -2.50
CA ALA A 110 -7.72 13.33 -1.90
C ALA A 110 -7.77 13.20 -0.36
N SER A 111 -7.71 11.96 0.14
CA SER A 111 -7.70 11.62 1.57
C SER A 111 -6.32 11.67 2.22
N ARG A 112 -5.27 12.09 1.48
CA ARG A 112 -3.90 12.34 1.97
C ARG A 112 -3.15 11.11 2.50
N TRP A 113 -3.58 9.90 2.13
CA TRP A 113 -2.83 8.65 2.32
C TRP A 113 -1.71 8.46 1.29
N LEU A 114 -1.76 9.25 0.21
CA LEU A 114 -0.78 9.28 -0.88
C LEU A 114 -0.55 10.72 -1.31
N THR A 115 0.70 11.12 -1.53
CA THR A 115 1.05 12.46 -2.03
C THR A 115 1.81 12.35 -3.35
N LEU A 116 1.46 13.20 -4.35
CA LEU A 116 2.21 13.32 -5.59
C LEU A 116 3.28 14.41 -5.43
N CYS A 117 4.48 14.01 -4.98
CA CYS A 117 5.55 14.95 -4.64
C CYS A 117 6.16 15.64 -5.86
N ARG A 118 6.26 14.94 -7.00
CA ARG A 118 6.87 15.51 -8.21
C ARG A 118 6.42 14.81 -9.48
N ARG A 119 6.21 15.60 -10.54
CA ARG A 119 6.13 15.12 -11.93
C ARG A 119 7.49 15.36 -12.58
N VAL A 120 8.24 14.29 -12.82
CA VAL A 120 9.60 14.37 -13.37
C VAL A 120 9.53 14.52 -14.88
N ARG A 121 10.29 15.48 -15.41
CA ARG A 121 10.52 15.69 -16.83
C ARG A 121 12.02 15.67 -17.10
N ASP A 122 12.42 15.25 -18.29
CA ASP A 122 13.83 15.33 -18.71
C ASP A 122 14.22 16.74 -19.18
N GLY A 123 15.49 16.93 -19.55
CA GLY A 123 16.00 18.20 -20.07
C GLY A 123 15.37 18.65 -21.40
N GLN A 124 14.56 17.81 -22.05
CA GLN A 124 13.77 18.14 -23.24
C GLN A 124 12.29 18.39 -22.90
N GLY A 125 11.93 18.43 -21.62
CA GLY A 125 10.56 18.64 -21.14
C GLY A 125 9.64 17.41 -21.25
N ARG A 126 10.14 16.25 -21.69
CA ARG A 126 9.33 15.03 -21.82
C ARG A 126 9.06 14.45 -20.45
N PHE A 127 7.83 13.98 -20.23
CA PHE A 127 7.43 13.33 -19.00
C PHE A 127 8.22 12.03 -18.80
N ARG A 128 8.77 11.84 -17.60
CA ARG A 128 9.57 10.67 -17.21
C ARG A 128 8.94 9.85 -16.09
N GLY A 129 8.04 10.44 -15.31
CA GLY A 129 7.33 9.70 -14.27
C GLY A 129 6.85 10.59 -13.14
N ASN A 130 6.20 9.95 -12.17
CA ASN A 130 5.73 10.58 -10.95
C ASN A 130 6.52 10.04 -9.76
N VAL A 131 6.79 10.91 -8.79
CA VAL A 131 7.32 10.56 -7.47
C VAL A 131 6.16 10.66 -6.48
N TYR A 132 5.84 9.54 -5.84
CA TYR A 132 4.80 9.47 -4.82
C TYR A 132 5.40 9.21 -3.44
N ALA A 133 4.78 9.78 -2.41
CA ALA A 133 4.98 9.37 -1.02
C ALA A 133 3.72 8.64 -0.55
N LEU A 134 3.90 7.46 0.04
CA LEU A 134 2.85 6.67 0.68
C LEU A 134 2.96 6.86 2.19
N HIS A 135 1.85 7.20 2.84
CA HIS A 135 1.84 7.52 4.27
C HIS A 135 1.13 6.45 5.07
N ASP A 136 1.55 6.25 6.32
CA ASP A 136 0.94 5.35 7.31
C ASP A 136 -0.20 6.00 8.11
N GLU A 137 -0.37 7.31 7.97
CA GLU A 137 -1.52 8.10 8.39
C GLU A 137 -1.83 9.20 7.35
N PRO A 138 -3.06 9.76 7.33
CA PRO A 138 -3.36 10.88 6.45
C PRO A 138 -2.45 12.07 6.76
N LEU A 139 -1.67 12.50 5.77
CA LEU A 139 -0.72 13.59 5.95
C LEU A 139 -1.46 14.90 6.32
N PRO A 140 -0.96 15.71 7.27
CA PRO A 140 -1.50 17.03 7.56
C PRO A 140 -1.59 17.91 6.30
N LEU A 141 -2.53 18.87 6.30
CA LEU A 141 -2.81 19.65 5.10
C LEU A 141 -1.62 20.55 4.74
N ALA A 142 -0.99 21.15 5.75
CA ALA A 142 0.21 21.97 5.59
C ALA A 142 1.32 21.23 4.83
N ASP A 143 1.63 20.01 5.30
CA ASP A 143 2.67 19.17 4.72
C ASP A 143 2.27 18.67 3.34
N THR A 144 0.99 18.37 3.13
CA THR A 144 0.45 18.00 1.82
C THR A 144 0.64 19.14 0.82
N LEU A 145 0.31 20.38 1.18
CA LEU A 145 0.48 21.55 0.32
C LEU A 145 1.95 21.87 0.05
N HIS A 146 2.83 21.62 1.02
CA HIS A 146 4.27 21.76 0.86
C HIS A 146 4.82 20.75 -0.17
N LEU A 147 4.41 19.49 -0.07
CA LEU A 147 4.91 18.41 -0.93
C LEU A 147 4.22 18.35 -2.30
N ASP A 148 2.95 18.73 -2.39
CA ASP A 148 2.12 18.64 -3.60
C ASP A 148 1.41 19.98 -3.85
N GLN A 149 2.12 20.87 -4.53
CA GLN A 149 1.63 22.21 -4.88
C GLN A 149 0.37 22.19 -5.78
N ALA A 150 0.08 21.05 -6.43
CA ALA A 150 -1.09 20.87 -7.28
C ALA A 150 -2.24 20.16 -6.54
N TYR A 151 -2.14 19.98 -5.22
CA TYR A 151 -3.14 19.27 -4.42
C TYR A 151 -4.53 19.91 -4.52
N LEU A 152 -4.67 21.20 -4.20
CA LEU A 152 -5.97 21.90 -4.28
C LEU A 152 -6.53 21.92 -5.70
N GLN A 153 -5.69 22.18 -6.71
CA GLN A 153 -6.11 22.12 -8.11
C GLN A 153 -6.67 20.74 -8.47
N SER A 154 -6.05 19.68 -7.96
CA SER A 154 -6.50 18.33 -8.24
C SER A 154 -7.75 17.90 -7.48
N LEU A 155 -7.99 18.44 -6.28
CA LEU A 155 -9.28 18.27 -5.59
C LEU A 155 -10.40 18.89 -6.41
N ASN A 156 -10.18 20.09 -6.96
CA ASN A 156 -11.14 20.72 -7.87
C ASN A 156 -11.39 19.86 -9.12
N GLN A 157 -10.35 19.27 -9.72
CA GLN A 157 -10.53 18.32 -10.84
C GLN A 157 -11.31 17.06 -10.43
N CYS A 158 -11.20 16.64 -9.17
CA CYS A 158 -11.96 15.50 -8.67
C CYS A 158 -13.47 15.76 -8.58
N LEU A 159 -13.91 17.02 -8.50
CA LEU A 159 -15.33 17.39 -8.53
C LEU A 159 -16.00 17.05 -9.87
N GLU A 160 -15.24 16.99 -10.96
CA GLU A 160 -15.73 16.62 -12.30
C GLU A 160 -15.44 15.15 -12.66
N HIS A 161 -14.92 14.37 -11.70
CA HIS A 161 -14.50 13.00 -11.96
C HIS A 161 -15.70 12.10 -12.30
N ALA A 162 -15.51 11.17 -13.24
CA ALA A 162 -16.57 10.28 -13.71
C ALA A 162 -17.21 9.44 -12.57
N HIS A 163 -16.39 9.01 -11.61
CA HIS A 163 -16.82 8.18 -10.49
C HIS A 163 -17.38 9.01 -9.33
N ALA A 164 -18.63 8.77 -8.93
CA ALA A 164 -19.35 9.53 -7.89
C ALA A 164 -18.64 9.58 -6.54
N GLN A 165 -18.06 8.46 -6.09
CA GLN A 165 -17.30 8.44 -4.84
C GLN A 165 -16.11 9.42 -4.83
N VAL A 166 -15.43 9.60 -5.96
CA VAL A 166 -14.30 10.54 -6.04
C VAL A 166 -14.78 11.97 -5.86
N ARG A 167 -15.91 12.33 -6.50
CA ARG A 167 -16.55 13.65 -6.32
C ARG A 167 -16.95 13.89 -4.88
N LYS A 168 -17.67 12.92 -4.27
CA LYS A 168 -18.11 13.00 -2.88
C LYS A 168 -16.96 13.23 -1.90
N VAL A 169 -15.85 12.50 -2.07
CA VAL A 169 -14.67 12.67 -1.21
C VAL A 169 -14.03 14.04 -1.42
N ALA A 170 -13.93 14.51 -2.66
CA ALA A 170 -13.37 15.83 -2.96
C ALA A 170 -14.23 16.97 -2.39
N GLU A 171 -15.56 16.89 -2.54
CA GLU A 171 -16.52 17.84 -1.96
C GLU A 171 -16.36 17.94 -0.44
N ALA A 172 -16.33 16.79 0.26
CA ALA A 172 -16.19 16.76 1.72
C ALA A 172 -14.83 17.33 2.18
N VAL A 173 -13.75 16.99 1.48
CA VAL A 173 -12.41 17.50 1.81
C VAL A 173 -12.33 19.01 1.59
N LEU A 174 -12.83 19.52 0.45
CA LEU A 174 -12.83 20.95 0.17
C LEU A 174 -13.70 21.73 1.16
N GLY A 175 -14.90 21.23 1.46
CA GLY A 175 -15.77 21.84 2.48
C GLY A 175 -15.09 21.94 3.84
N THR A 176 -14.38 20.88 4.27
CA THR A 176 -13.60 20.92 5.53
C THR A 176 -12.50 21.98 5.51
N ILE A 177 -11.81 22.14 4.37
CA ILE A 177 -10.74 23.15 4.20
C ILE A 177 -11.33 24.56 4.25
N GLU A 178 -12.46 24.78 3.58
CA GLU A 178 -13.17 26.06 3.55
C GLU A 178 -13.71 26.44 4.94
N ASP A 179 -14.31 25.49 5.66
CA ASP A 179 -14.80 25.69 7.02
C ASP A 179 -13.67 26.08 7.99
N ASP A 180 -12.51 25.42 7.89
CA ASP A 180 -11.35 25.76 8.71
C ASP A 180 -10.81 27.16 8.38
N ALA A 181 -10.74 27.50 7.10
CA ALA A 181 -10.30 28.82 6.64
C ALA A 181 -11.26 29.92 7.13
N GLY A 182 -12.57 29.68 7.04
CA GLY A 182 -13.61 30.61 7.49
C GLY A 182 -13.67 30.78 9.01
N ALA A 183 -13.35 29.73 9.77
CA ALA A 183 -13.32 29.76 11.24
C ALA A 183 -12.07 30.46 11.82
N GLY A 184 -11.12 30.89 10.98
CA GLY A 184 -9.85 31.48 11.43
C GLY A 184 -8.97 30.49 12.20
N ARG A 185 -9.32 29.19 12.20
CA ARG A 185 -8.41 28.13 12.63
C ARG A 185 -7.23 28.17 11.65
N VAL A 186 -6.02 27.98 12.17
CA VAL A 186 -4.88 27.83 11.28
C VAL A 186 -5.17 26.57 10.46
N VAL A 187 -5.49 26.72 9.17
CA VAL A 187 -5.82 25.62 8.23
C VAL A 187 -4.68 24.57 8.18
N THR A 188 -3.51 24.95 8.69
CA THR A 188 -2.29 24.16 8.81
C THR A 188 -1.99 23.67 10.24
N GLU A 189 -2.85 23.90 11.23
CA GLU A 189 -2.69 23.34 12.58
C GLU A 189 -2.84 21.81 12.52
N THR A 190 -1.98 21.15 13.30
CA THR A 190 -1.72 19.71 13.29
C THR A 190 -2.85 18.90 13.93
N GLU A 191 -4.12 19.20 13.66
CA GLU A 191 -5.17 18.25 14.00
C GLU A 191 -5.02 17.00 13.11
N ASN A 192 -5.00 15.83 13.73
CA ASN A 192 -4.88 14.57 13.01
C ASN A 192 -6.09 14.44 12.07
N PRO A 193 -5.90 14.41 10.73
CA PRO A 193 -7.02 14.43 9.81
C PRO A 193 -7.94 13.22 9.97
N LEU A 194 -7.43 12.13 10.53
CA LEU A 194 -8.22 10.93 10.80
C LEU A 194 -9.10 11.08 12.03
N GLU A 195 -8.62 11.70 13.11
CA GLU A 195 -9.44 11.95 14.31
C GLU A 195 -10.70 12.74 13.94
N ARG A 196 -10.55 13.75 13.08
CA ARG A 196 -11.69 14.53 12.58
C ARG A 196 -12.66 13.71 11.72
N ARG A 197 -12.16 12.77 10.92
CA ARG A 197 -12.99 11.84 10.11
C ARG A 197 -13.74 10.87 10.99
N LEU A 198 -13.17 10.48 12.13
CA LEU A 198 -13.78 9.55 13.08
C LEU A 198 -14.80 10.24 14.00
N SER A 199 -14.71 11.56 14.17
CA SER A 199 -15.64 12.36 14.98
C SER A 199 -16.84 12.92 14.23
N SER A 200 -16.84 12.85 12.89
CA SER A 200 -17.89 13.37 12.00
C SER A 200 -18.92 12.29 11.64
#